data_AF-A0A1L9U1D6-F1
#
_entry.id   AF-A0A1L9U1D6-F1
#
_cell.length_a   1.000
_cell.length_b   1.000
_cell.length_c   1.000
_cell.angle_alpha   90.00
_cell.angle_beta   90.00
_cell.angle_gamma   90.00
#
_symmetry.space_group_name_H-M   'P 1'
#
loop_
_entity.id
_entity.type
_entity.pdbx_description
1 polymer ?
#
loop_
_entity_poly.entity_id
_entity_poly.type
_entity_poly.pdbx_seq_one_letter_code
_entity_poly.pdbx_strand_id
1 'polypeptide(L)' 'MVELLLKKGADPNKAYRNGNAIMQAIEYRELPLLHLLVKKGGGVDLTQQDETGQTFLEMVDSRWPEAMHVASL' A
#
# COMPACT_ATOMS: atom_id res chain seq x y z
N MET A 1 14.11 -6.94 -5.34
CA MET A 1 13.34 -8.15 -4.95
C MET A 1 11.84 -7.95 -5.14
N VAL A 2 11.24 -6.92 -4.53
CA VAL A 2 9.79 -6.61 -4.64
C VAL A 2 9.28 -6.65 -6.09
N GLU A 3 9.96 -5.98 -7.02
CA GLU A 3 9.55 -5.99 -8.44
C GLU A 3 9.45 -7.39 -9.06
N LEU A 4 10.36 -8.29 -8.70
CA LEU A 4 10.37 -9.66 -9.22
C LEU A 4 9.16 -10.44 -8.70
N LEU A 5 8.81 -10.24 -7.42
CA LEU A 5 7.64 -10.87 -6.80
C LEU A 5 6.35 -10.37 -7.45
N LEU A 6 6.21 -9.06 -7.63
CA LEU A 6 5.07 -8.47 -8.34
C LEU A 6 4.97 -9.01 -9.78
N LYS A 7 6.10 -9.09 -10.50
CA LYS A 7 6.16 -9.69 -11.85
C LYS A 7 5.76 -11.17 -11.87
N LYS A 8 5.90 -11.89 -10.74
CA LYS A 8 5.49 -13.28 -10.58
C LYS A 8 4.05 -13.44 -10.06
N GLY A 9 3.30 -12.34 -9.93
CA GLY A 9 1.89 -12.36 -9.50
C GLY A 9 1.70 -12.28 -7.99
N ALA A 10 2.70 -11.81 -7.23
CA ALA A 10 2.48 -11.45 -5.83
C ALA A 10 1.50 -10.28 -5.76
N ASP A 11 0.46 -10.43 -4.95
CA ASP A 11 -0.57 -9.42 -4.71
C ASP A 11 -0.18 -8.59 -3.47
N PRO A 12 0.11 -7.28 -3.62
CA PRO A 12 0.51 -6.43 -2.51
C PRO A 12 -0.66 -6.05 -1.57
N ASN A 13 -1.91 -6.27 -1.99
CA ASN A 13 -3.10 -6.05 -1.16
C ASN A 13 -3.36 -7.27 -0.24
N LYS A 14 -2.78 -8.43 -0.53
CA LYS A 14 -3.00 -9.62 0.29
C LYS A 14 -2.44 -9.42 1.70
N ALA A 15 -3.33 -9.35 2.69
CA ALA A 15 -2.94 -9.14 4.08
C ALA A 15 -2.51 -10.43 4.80
N TYR A 16 -1.61 -10.27 5.75
CA TYR A 16 -1.29 -11.27 6.76
C TYR A 16 -1.14 -10.60 8.12
N ARG A 17 -1.99 -11.01 9.09
CA ARG A 17 -2.08 -10.41 10.43
C ARG A 17 -2.25 -8.90 10.36
N ASN A 18 -1.19 -8.13 10.63
CA ASN A 18 -1.18 -6.69 10.86
C ASN A 18 -1.32 -5.84 9.58
N GLY A 19 -1.78 -6.40 8.47
CA GLY A 19 -1.99 -5.68 7.22
C GLY A 19 -1.29 -6.30 6.01
N ASN A 20 -1.16 -5.50 4.96
CA ASN A 20 -0.57 -5.90 3.68
C ASN A 20 0.69 -5.07 3.36
N ALA A 21 1.34 -5.33 2.22
CA ALA A 21 2.57 -4.66 1.85
C ALA A 21 2.39 -3.14 1.64
N ILE A 22 1.21 -2.72 1.16
CA ILE A 22 0.88 -1.30 0.94
C ILE A 22 0.74 -0.58 2.29
N MET A 23 0.03 -1.17 3.24
CA MET A 23 -0.13 -0.64 4.61
C MET A 23 1.23 -0.48 5.29
N GLN A 24 2.12 -1.47 5.18
CA GLN A 24 3.49 -1.34 5.70
C GLN A 24 4.26 -0.18 5.05
N ALA A 25 4.17 -0.01 3.72
CA ALA A 25 4.82 1.12 3.05
C ALA A 25 4.31 2.48 3.58
N ILE A 26 3.05 2.55 4.02
CA ILE A 26 2.47 3.76 4.61
C ILE A 26 3.01 4.00 6.02
N GLU A 27 3.01 2.97 6.86
CA GLU A 27 3.50 3.01 8.24
C GLU A 27 4.96 3.49 8.30
N TYR A 28 5.81 2.97 7.40
CA TYR A 28 7.22 3.33 7.34
C TYR A 28 7.52 4.57 6.48
N ARG A 29 6.49 5.26 5.96
CA ARG A 29 6.61 6.45 5.10
C ARG A 29 7.49 6.22 3.85
N GLU A 30 7.45 5.02 3.28
CA GLU A 30 8.26 4.65 2.12
C GLU A 30 7.55 4.95 0.79
N LEU A 31 7.52 6.22 0.40
CA LEU A 31 6.86 6.67 -0.83
C LEU A 31 7.31 5.91 -2.11
N PRO A 32 8.61 5.65 -2.34
CA PRO A 32 9.05 4.92 -3.54
C PRO A 32 8.54 3.47 -3.58
N LEU A 33 8.50 2.80 -2.42
CA LEU A 33 7.98 1.45 -2.30
C LEU A 33 6.46 1.45 -2.49
N LEU A 34 5.75 2.39 -1.88
CA LEU A 34 4.31 2.57 -2.06
C LEU A 34 3.97 2.76 -3.55
N HIS A 35 4.68 3.66 -4.23
CA HIS A 35 4.53 3.88 -5.68
C HIS A 35 4.76 2.59 -6.48
N LEU A 36 5.79 1.82 -6.14
CA LEU A 36 6.13 0.60 -6.83
C LEU A 36 5.04 -0.46 -6.68
N LEU A 37 4.55 -0.67 -5.45
CA LEU A 37 3.52 -1.65 -5.13
C LEU A 37 2.22 -1.34 -5.85
N VAL A 38 1.77 -0.08 -5.82
CA VAL A 38 0.51 0.33 -6.45
C VAL A 38 0.61 0.25 -7.98
N LYS A 39 1.67 0.82 -8.56
CA LYS A 39 1.84 0.89 -10.01
C LYS A 39 2.07 -0.48 -10.67
N LYS A 40 2.78 -1.39 -10.02
CA LYS A 40 3.10 -2.72 -10.59
C LYS A 40 2.24 -3.86 -10.03
N GLY A 41 1.59 -3.66 -8.88
CA GLY A 41 0.82 -4.68 -8.19
C GLY A 41 -0.69 -4.57 -8.37
N GLY A 42 -1.18 -3.64 -9.20
CA GLY A 42 -2.58 -3.61 -9.63
C GLY A 42 -3.49 -2.68 -8.81
N GLY A 43 -2.93 -1.63 -8.21
CA GLY A 43 -3.70 -0.63 -7.47
C GLY A 43 -3.75 -0.87 -5.95
N VAL A 44 -4.50 0.00 -5.26
CA VAL A 44 -4.78 -0.08 -3.82
C VAL A 44 -6.21 -0.56 -3.60
N ASP A 45 -6.41 -1.54 -2.73
CA ASP A 45 -7.72 -1.82 -2.14
C ASP A 45 -8.02 -0.81 -1.01
N LEU A 46 -8.84 0.20 -1.32
CA LEU A 46 -9.22 1.24 -0.38
C LEU A 46 -10.23 0.78 0.68
N THR A 47 -10.81 -0.42 0.51
CA THR A 47 -11.79 -0.98 1.46
C THR A 47 -11.16 -1.86 2.53
N GLN A 48 -9.91 -2.27 2.30
CA GLN A 48 -9.19 -3.12 3.23
C GLN A 48 -8.78 -2.36 4.48
N GLN A 49 -8.91 -3.04 5.62
CA GLN A 49 -8.55 -2.53 6.94
C GLN A 49 -7.36 -3.30 7.52
N ASP A 50 -6.53 -2.59 8.29
CA ASP A 50 -5.50 -3.19 9.12
C ASP A 50 -6.10 -3.86 10.37
N GLU A 51 -5.26 -4.28 11.32
CA GLU A 51 -5.72 -4.90 12.57
C GLU A 51 -6.41 -3.92 13.54
N THR A 52 -6.23 -2.61 13.34
CA THR A 52 -6.86 -1.55 14.14
C THR A 52 -8.18 -1.05 13.55
N GLY A 53 -8.55 -1.56 12.37
CA GLY A 53 -9.75 -1.17 11.64
C GLY A 53 -9.54 0.03 10.71
N GLN A 54 -8.30 0.48 10.53
CA GLN A 54 -7.94 1.62 9.68
C GLN A 54 -7.78 1.20 8.23
N THR A 55 -8.42 1.95 7.33
CA THR A 55 -8.24 1.86 5.88
C THR A 55 -7.00 2.60 5.41
N PHE A 56 -6.61 2.39 4.16
CA PHE A 56 -5.54 3.16 3.49
C PHE A 56 -5.67 4.67 3.72
N LEU A 57 -6.87 5.23 3.50
CA LEU A 57 -7.09 6.68 3.59
C LEU A 57 -6.99 7.21 5.02
N GLU A 58 -7.28 6.38 6.03
CA GLU A 58 -7.17 6.74 7.43
C GLU A 58 -5.73 6.67 7.94
N MET A 59 -4.90 5.78 7.38
CA MET A 59 -3.47 5.66 7.70
C MET A 59 -2.61 6.77 7.07
N VAL A 60 -3.03 7.29 5.91
CA VAL A 60 -2.35 8.41 5.26
C VAL A 60 -2.79 9.71 5.90
N ASP A 61 -1.87 10.40 6.60
CA ASP A 61 -2.19 11.68 7.23
C ASP A 61 -2.17 12.85 6.23
N SER A 62 -2.79 13.97 6.62
CA SER A 62 -2.89 15.17 5.77
C SER A 62 -1.55 15.85 5.46
N ARG A 63 -0.45 15.44 6.10
CA ARG A 63 0.91 15.94 5.86
C ARG A 63 1.68 15.08 4.87
N TRP A 64 1.08 14.04 4.31
CA TRP A 64 1.68 13.20 3.27
C TRP A 64 0.84 13.18 1.98
N PRO A 65 0.69 14.34 1.31
CA PRO A 65 -0.15 14.47 0.12
C PRO A 65 0.31 13.58 -1.03
N GLU A 66 1.59 13.25 -1.13
CA GLU A 66 2.12 12.38 -2.17
C GLU A 66 1.52 10.97 -2.10
N ALA A 67 1.40 10.38 -0.90
CA ALA A 67 0.79 9.06 -0.73
C ALA A 67 -0.69 9.05 -1.14
N MET A 68 -1.42 10.14 -0.90
CA MET A 68 -2.82 10.27 -1.34
C MET A 68 -2.93 10.22 -2.88
N HIS A 69 -1.98 10.83 -3.59
CA HIS A 69 -1.97 10.80 -5.05
C HIS A 69 -1.63 9.41 -5.61
N VAL A 70 -0.88 8.58 -4.87
CA VAL A 70 -0.54 7.22 -5.31
C VAL A 70 -1.79 6.36 -5.48
N ALA A 71 -2.82 6.52 -4.65
CA ALA A 71 -4.07 5.75 -4.76
C ALA A 71 -4.85 5.98 -6.07
N SER A 72 -4.50 7.01 -6.84
CA SER A 72 -5.14 7.35 -8.12
C SER A 72 -4.39 6.80 -9.35
N LEU A 73 -3.31 6.03 -9.15
CA LEU A 73 -2.48 5.44 -10.22
C LEU A 73 -2.99 4.05 -10.64
#